data_AF-A0A2D9LEI3-F1
#
_entry.id   AF-A0A2D9LEI3-F1
#
_cell.length_a   1.000
_cell.length_b   1.000
_cell.length_c   1.000
_cell.angle_alpha   90.00
_cell.angle_beta   90.00
_cell.angle_gamma   90.00
#
_symmetry.space_group_name_H-M   'P 1'
#
loop_
_entity.id
_entity.type
_entity.pdbx_description
1 polymer ?
#
loop_
_entity_poly.entity_id
_entity_poly.type
_entity_poly.pdbx_seq_one_letter_code
_entity_poly.pdbx_strand_id
1 'polypeptide(L)' 'MTSGKAGKDLGGGLEFRSGVELAYRFENNMRFGIAFSHISNAGLGDINPGAESLVLTWAVPLDWLEF' A
#
# COMPACT_ATOMS: atom_id res chain seq x y z
N MET A 1 24.72 -1.67 17.28
CA MET A 1 23.42 -2.37 17.32
C MET A 1 22.46 -1.54 16.47
N THR A 2 22.29 -1.90 15.20
CA THR A 2 21.55 -1.09 14.24
C THR A 2 20.04 -1.29 14.42
N SER A 3 19.36 -0.17 14.68
CA SER A 3 17.90 -0.04 14.72
C SER A 3 17.31 -0.28 13.32
N GLY A 4 17.16 -1.54 12.94
CA GLY A 4 16.31 -1.93 11.82
C GLY A 4 14.92 -2.19 12.38
N LYS A 5 13.92 -1.35 12.07
CA LYS A 5 12.54 -1.67 12.43
C LYS A 5 12.17 -2.97 11.71
N ALA A 6 12.07 -4.07 12.45
CA ALA A 6 11.38 -5.24 11.94
C ALA A 6 9.95 -4.80 11.58
N GLY A 7 9.45 -5.22 10.41
CA GLY A 7 8.06 -5.00 10.04
C GLY A 7 7.12 -5.53 11.13
N LYS A 8 5.90 -5.00 11.19
CA LYS A 8 4.88 -5.52 12.11
C LYS A 8 4.67 -7.00 11.79
N ASP A 9 4.85 -7.87 12.79
CA ASP A 9 4.58 -9.30 12.66
C ASP A 9 3.06 -9.51 12.51
N LEU A 10 2.66 -10.16 11.42
CA LEU A 10 1.28 -10.48 11.11
C LEU A 10 0.93 -11.94 11.39
N GLY A 11 1.84 -12.73 12.00
CA GLY A 11 1.56 -14.04 12.57
C GLY A 11 1.53 -15.21 11.57
N GLY A 12 1.97 -15.02 10.33
CA GLY A 12 2.00 -16.08 9.32
C GLY A 12 2.63 -15.66 7.99
N GLY A 13 2.74 -16.59 7.04
CA GLY A 13 3.33 -16.35 5.71
C GLY A 13 2.33 -15.99 4.59
N LEU A 14 1.02 -16.11 4.86
CA LEU A 14 -0.05 -15.75 3.92
C LEU A 14 -0.95 -14.67 4.52
N GLU A 15 -1.16 -13.61 3.75
CA GLU A 15 -1.90 -12.42 4.16
C GLU A 15 -2.82 -11.94 3.03
N PHE A 16 -3.93 -11.31 3.39
CA PHE A 16 -4.93 -10.75 2.49
C PHE A 16 -5.00 -9.24 2.68
N ARG A 17 -4.95 -8.50 1.58
CA ARG A 17 -5.14 -7.04 1.57
C ARG A 17 -6.48 -6.70 0.94
N SER A 18 -7.32 -6.00 1.69
CA SER A 18 -8.56 -5.40 1.21
C SER A 18 -8.45 -3.88 1.28
N GLY A 19 -8.94 -3.16 0.28
CA GLY A 19 -8.88 -1.71 0.28
C GLY A 19 -9.72 -1.07 -0.81
N VAL A 20 -9.80 0.26 -0.73
CA VAL A 20 -10.47 1.11 -1.71
C VAL A 20 -9.53 2.23 -2.12
N GLU A 21 -9.62 2.64 -3.38
CA GLU A 21 -8.86 3.75 -3.93
C GLU A 21 -9.78 4.69 -4.72
N LEU A 22 -9.57 5.98 -4.54
CA LEU A 22 -10.11 7.02 -5.41
C LEU A 22 -8.95 7.68 -6.14
N ALA A 23 -9.02 7.71 -7.47
CA ALA A 23 -8.01 8.31 -8.29
C ALA A 23 -8.62 9.23 -9.34
N TYR A 24 -7.92 10.33 -9.62
CA TYR A 24 -8.25 11.29 -10.66
C TYR A 24 -7.13 11.33 -11.69
N ARG A 25 -7.49 11.24 -12.98
CA ARG A 25 -6.57 11.44 -14.09
C ARG A 25 -6.79 12.83 -14.67
N PHE A 26 -5.73 13.63 -14.66
CA PHE A 26 -5.69 14.97 -15.26
C PHE A 26 -5.59 14.87 -16.79
N GLU A 27 -5.90 15.97 -17.49
CA GLU A 27 -5.84 16.05 -18.96
C GLU A 27 -4.43 15.76 -19.52
N ASN A 28 -3.40 16.09 -18.75
CA ASN A 28 -2.00 15.87 -19.08
C ASN A 28 -1.50 14.45 -18.73
N ASN A 29 -2.42 13.49 -18.55
CA ASN A 29 -2.19 12.09 -18.21
C ASN A 29 -1.57 11.80 -16.84
N MET A 30 -1.25 12.83 -16.03
CA MET A 30 -0.89 12.63 -14.63
C MET A 30 -2.05 12.02 -13.85
N ARG A 31 -1.75 11.31 -12.75
CA ARG A 31 -2.78 10.75 -11.86
C ARG A 31 -2.45 11.05 -10.40
N PHE A 32 -3.48 11.46 -9.67
CA PHE A 32 -3.44 11.55 -8.21
C PHE A 32 -4.43 10.54 -7.63
N GLY A 33 -3.96 9.74 -6.67
CA GLY A 33 -4.74 8.72 -6.00
C GLY A 33 -4.63 8.83 -4.49
N ILE A 34 -5.71 8.48 -3.79
CA ILE A 34 -5.73 8.23 -2.36
C ILE A 34 -6.34 6.84 -2.12
N ALA A 35 -5.64 6.01 -1.35
CA ALA A 35 -6.06 4.66 -1.05
C ALA A 35 -6.03 4.37 0.45
N PHE A 36 -7.03 3.66 0.93
CA PHE A 36 -7.04 3.08 2.27
C PHE A 36 -7.14 1.56 2.15
N SER A 37 -6.28 0.84 2.87
CA SER A 37 -6.30 -0.62 2.88
C SER A 37 -6.03 -1.19 4.26
N HIS A 38 -6.50 -2.41 4.48
CA HIS A 38 -6.21 -3.24 5.64
C HIS A 38 -5.61 -4.55 5.15
N ILE A 39 -4.52 -5.00 5.78
CA ILE A 39 -3.88 -6.29 5.53
C ILE A 39 -3.94 -7.16 6.80
N SER A 40 -4.30 -8.44 6.67
CA SER A 40 -4.35 -9.39 7.78
C SER A 40 -4.25 -10.83 7.30
N ASN A 41 -4.05 -11.79 8.22
CA ASN A 41 -3.97 -13.22 7.87
C ASN A 41 -5.32 -13.97 7.99
N ALA A 42 -6.42 -13.24 8.22
CA ALA A 42 -7.77 -13.79 8.41
C ALA A 42 -7.90 -14.85 9.54
N GLY A 43 -6.96 -14.89 10.50
CA GLY A 43 -6.94 -15.88 11.58
C GLY A 43 -6.29 -17.21 11.20
N LEU A 44 -5.58 -17.28 10.06
CA LEU A 44 -4.89 -18.50 9.61
C LEU A 44 -3.50 -18.69 10.23
N GLY A 45 -2.99 -17.68 10.94
CA GLY A 45 -1.68 -17.68 11.59
C GLY A 45 -1.78 -17.78 13.12
N ASP A 46 -0.63 -17.72 13.78
CA ASP A 46 -0.51 -17.85 15.24
C ASP A 46 -1.17 -16.68 16.00
N ILE A 47 -1.09 -15.48 15.42
CA ILE A 47 -1.74 -14.25 15.88
C ILE A 47 -2.34 -13.52 14.67
N ASN A 48 -3.40 -12.73 14.84
CA ASN A 48 -3.95 -11.91 13.76
C ASN A 48 -4.11 -10.44 14.15
N PRO A 49 -3.01 -9.66 14.15
CA PRO A 49 -3.05 -8.27 14.58
C PRO A 49 -3.54 -7.30 13.49
N GLY A 50 -3.47 -7.69 12.21
CA GLY A 50 -3.77 -6.83 11.05
C GLY A 50 -2.91 -5.57 10.94
N ALA A 51 -3.01 -4.82 9.85
CA ALA A 51 -2.41 -3.49 9.71
C ALA A 51 -3.13 -2.63 8.66
N GLU A 52 -3.34 -1.37 8.98
CA GLU A 52 -3.96 -0.38 8.10
C GLU A 52 -2.90 0.42 7.34
N SER A 53 -3.25 0.92 6.16
CA SER A 53 -2.41 1.80 5.36
C SER A 53 -3.25 2.89 4.71
N LEU A 54 -2.77 4.13 4.81
CA LEU A 54 -3.24 5.26 4.03
C LEU A 54 -2.13 5.63 3.04
N VAL A 55 -2.43 5.64 1.75
CA VAL A 55 -1.46 5.85 0.68
C VAL A 55 -1.90 7.03 -0.19
N LEU A 56 -0.93 7.89 -0.51
CA LEU A 56 -1.06 8.91 -1.54
C LEU A 56 -0.22 8.48 -2.73
N THR A 57 -0.80 8.54 -3.92
CA THR A 57 -0.14 8.17 -5.18
C THR A 57 -0.08 9.38 -6.09
N TRP A 58 1.10 9.67 -6.61
CA TRP A 58 1.32 10.63 -7.69
C TRP A 58 2.02 9.92 -8.82
N ALA A 59 1.35 9.75 -9.96
CA ALA A 59 1.91 9.10 -11.14
C ALA A 59 2.15 10.14 -12.24
N VAL A 60 3.40 10.21 -12.71
CA VAL A 60 3.85 11.11 -13.76
C VAL A 60 4.13 10.28 -15.02
N PRO A 61 3.64 10.70 -16.21
CA PRO A 61 3.95 10.05 -17.47
C PRO A 61 5.46 10.06 -17.77
N LEU A 62 6.02 8.98 -18.32
CA LEU A 62 7.46 8.89 -18.60
C LEU A 62 7.91 9.71 -19.82
N ASP A 63 7.01 10.00 -20.75
CA ASP A 63 7.23 10.90 -21.90
C ASP A 63 7.49 12.35 -21.49
N TRP A 64 7.24 12.71 -20.24
CA TRP A 64 7.67 13.99 -19.66
C TRP A 64 9.17 14.03 -19.36
N LEU A 65 9.82 12.87 -19.25
CA LEU A 65 11.25 12.76 -19.10
C LEU A 65 11.81 12.61 -20.51
N GLU A 66 12.11 13.73 -21.17
CA GLU A 66 12.79 13.71 -22.46
C GLU A 66 14.17 13.04 -22.29
N PHE A 67 14.34 11.84 -22.86
CA PHE A 67 15.62 11.13 -22.96
C PHE A 67 16.17 11.21 -24.38
#